data_AF-A0A8J6HXU5-F1
#
_entry.id   AF-A0A8J6HXU5-F1
#
_cell.length_a   1.000
_cell.length_b   1.000
_cell.length_c   1.000
_cell.angle_alpha   90.00
_cell.angle_beta   90.00
_cell.angle_gamma   90.00
#
_symmetry.space_group_name_H-M   'P 1'
#
loop_
_entity.id
_entity.type
_entity.pdbx_description
1 polymer ?
#
loop_
_entity_poly.entity_id
_entity_poly.type
_entity_poly.pdbx_seq_one_letter_code
_entity_poly.pdbx_strand_id
1 'polypeptide(L)'
;MSAEQIKNIEDLIPLGDGKKIVDYKIKLLTAPGENSGSLMLKVDFTVKTPTGNEEIHAAAKTVPPNELIQEVFNTAVTFRNEIAFYKKIVPLLQDFQKQHGVKEVIDFVPKYYGSRLNLKGDEGKVDQDAVLLLENLKLANYDTRIRFGRGQTHHDRFGTVPCGELKPLKERILNAFDESFAPRETRETFATITHNDCWVNNFLLKLENGKPVKNIIVDYQLCSYGSPARDIVFFLYSSVQNDVLKEHYDDLIKLYYQIFISTLEQLKCVTAPFTFEALEKEINNEARYSQFGHVTFMLYPVFRPQADIPDNTEINMFNHKIPDAHKRKFTVKLRIANMSAEQIKNIENLIPLGKGKKMVNWKIKRFTASGENYGSLMLSVDIVVKTPTGSEEIHAIAKAIPHSEFIQKLFNAPVTFRNEITFYKKILPMLQRFQRQHGDKEVIDFVAKYYGSRLNLKGDAYKVDQDAVLLLENLTVANYTTLDRTQGFDLDAAKLIITDLAQFHAVPLAFKLKKPEIFEREIMPYLRL
;
A
#
# COMPACT_ATOMS: atom_id res chain seq x y z
N MET A 1 14.71 3.78 30.27
CA MET A 1 15.18 4.79 31.24
C MET A 1 14.06 5.10 32.21
N SER A 2 14.32 5.02 33.52
CA SER A 2 13.48 5.65 34.54
C SER A 2 13.48 7.18 34.35
N ALA A 3 12.49 7.88 34.89
CA ALA A 3 12.34 9.34 34.78
C ALA A 3 13.40 10.15 35.57
N GLU A 4 14.54 9.53 35.86
CA GLU A 4 15.71 10.01 36.61
C GLU A 4 16.91 9.58 35.75
N GLN A 5 17.79 10.40 35.18
CA GLN A 5 18.19 11.77 35.39
C GLN A 5 18.72 12.28 34.04
N ILE A 6 18.33 13.49 33.62
CA ILE A 6 19.15 14.23 32.65
C ILE A 6 20.46 14.58 33.38
N LYS A 7 21.53 13.84 33.09
CA LYS A 7 22.84 14.04 33.76
C LYS A 7 23.37 15.45 33.50
N ASN A 8 24.05 16.06 34.47
CA ASN A 8 24.68 17.38 34.31
C ASN A 8 23.74 18.41 33.65
N ILE A 9 22.52 18.54 34.19
CA ILE A 9 21.51 19.44 33.62
C ILE A 9 21.90 20.91 33.78
N GLU A 10 22.67 21.21 34.83
CA GLU A 10 23.30 22.50 35.13
C GLU A 10 24.11 23.03 33.93
N ASP A 11 24.78 22.12 33.20
CA ASP A 11 25.67 22.44 32.08
C ASP A 11 24.91 22.69 30.76
N LEU A 12 23.61 22.36 30.70
CA LEU A 12 22.81 22.52 29.49
C LEU A 12 22.40 23.97 29.26
N ILE A 13 22.11 24.70 30.34
CA ILE A 13 21.58 26.05 30.26
C ILE A 13 22.74 27.04 30.45
N PRO A 14 23.10 27.82 29.43
CA PRO A 14 24.09 28.88 29.59
C PRO A 14 23.46 30.01 30.42
N LEU A 15 23.56 29.89 31.74
CA LEU A 15 23.12 30.92 32.67
C LEU A 15 24.14 32.08 32.67
N GLY A 16 23.66 33.29 32.45
CA GLY A 16 24.50 34.50 32.52
C GLY A 16 25.00 34.79 33.95
N ASP A 17 25.93 35.74 34.06
CA ASP A 17 26.62 36.06 35.32
C ASP A 17 25.65 36.33 36.47
N GLY A 18 25.92 35.71 37.63
CA GLY A 18 25.12 35.85 38.85
C GLY A 18 23.83 34.99 38.88
N LYS A 19 23.58 34.15 37.87
CA LYS A 19 22.47 33.18 37.86
C LYS A 19 22.95 31.75 38.15
N LYS A 20 22.20 31.00 38.96
CA LYS A 20 22.49 29.58 39.25
C LYS A 20 21.20 28.78 39.41
N ILE A 21 21.14 27.58 38.83
CA ILE A 21 20.08 26.61 39.16
C ILE A 21 20.30 26.16 40.61
N VAL A 22 19.25 26.25 41.42
CA VAL A 22 19.27 25.86 42.84
C VAL A 22 18.38 24.66 43.15
N ASP A 23 17.43 24.37 42.29
CA ASP A 23 16.59 23.18 42.34
C ASP A 23 16.07 22.83 40.93
N TYR A 24 15.78 21.55 40.69
CA TYR A 24 15.08 21.12 39.49
C TYR A 24 14.27 19.85 39.69
N LYS A 25 13.20 19.70 38.92
CA LYS A 25 12.32 18.53 38.94
C LYS A 25 12.04 18.03 37.54
N ILE A 26 12.24 16.72 37.32
CA ILE A 26 12.01 16.05 36.04
C ILE A 26 10.80 15.12 36.15
N LYS A 27 9.91 15.16 35.18
CA LYS A 27 8.77 14.23 35.04
C LYS A 27 8.54 13.89 33.58
N LEU A 28 7.84 12.81 33.29
CA LEU A 28 7.40 12.50 31.93
C LEU A 28 6.38 13.55 31.45
N LEU A 29 6.58 14.13 30.26
CA LEU A 29 5.69 15.19 29.71
C LEU A 29 4.54 14.62 28.86
N THR A 30 4.73 13.42 28.30
CA THR A 30 3.80 12.77 27.36
C THR A 30 3.48 11.36 27.81
N ALA A 31 2.25 10.90 27.63
CA ALA A 31 1.92 9.50 27.90
C ALA A 31 2.69 8.56 26.94
N PRO A 32 2.92 7.29 27.32
CA PRO A 32 3.48 6.29 26.40
C PRO A 32 2.69 6.26 25.08
N GLY A 33 3.37 6.44 23.94
CA GLY A 33 2.78 6.44 22.60
C GLY A 33 2.39 7.82 22.02
N GLU A 34 2.39 8.91 22.80
CA GLU A 34 2.08 10.26 22.30
C GLU A 34 3.22 10.88 21.46
N ASN A 35 4.45 10.38 21.58
CA ASN A 35 5.58 10.77 20.74
C ASN A 35 6.38 9.53 20.32
N SER A 36 6.40 9.23 19.01
CA SER A 36 6.97 8.00 18.47
C SER A 36 8.48 8.09 18.19
N GLY A 37 9.05 9.30 18.13
CA GLY A 37 10.45 9.51 17.74
C GLY A 37 11.39 10.00 18.86
N SER A 38 10.87 10.31 20.05
CA SER A 38 11.67 10.83 21.18
C SER A 38 10.96 10.68 22.52
N LEU A 39 11.72 10.62 23.60
CA LEU A 39 11.19 10.68 24.97
C LEU A 39 11.09 12.15 25.42
N MET A 40 9.88 12.60 25.75
CA MET A 40 9.59 13.97 26.18
C MET A 40 9.47 14.05 27.71
N LEU A 41 10.27 14.93 28.31
CA LEU A 41 10.32 15.17 29.75
C LEU A 41 9.94 16.62 30.06
N LYS A 42 9.18 16.83 31.13
CA LYS A 42 8.96 18.14 31.75
C LYS A 42 10.13 18.37 32.68
N VAL A 43 10.75 19.54 32.58
CA VAL A 43 11.82 19.95 33.48
C VAL A 43 11.46 21.31 34.07
N ASP A 44 11.22 21.34 35.37
CA ASP A 44 10.97 22.56 36.12
C ASP A 44 12.28 22.95 36.84
N PHE A 45 12.79 24.16 36.59
CA PHE A 45 14.00 24.69 37.24
C PHE A 45 13.65 25.85 38.16
N THR A 46 14.37 25.96 39.28
CA THR A 46 14.45 27.20 40.06
C THR A 46 15.82 27.81 39.85
N VAL A 47 15.87 28.99 39.23
CA VAL A 47 17.10 29.75 38.98
C VAL A 47 17.18 30.90 39.97
N LYS A 48 18.20 30.90 40.83
CA LYS A 48 18.53 32.05 41.66
C LYS A 48 19.15 33.14 40.80
N THR A 49 18.60 34.34 40.88
CA THR A 49 19.09 35.55 40.20
C THR A 49 19.48 36.61 41.23
N PRO A 50 20.20 37.68 40.84
CA PRO A 50 20.54 38.77 41.76
C PRO A 50 19.32 39.47 42.39
N THR A 51 18.14 39.40 41.76
CA THR A 51 16.91 40.08 42.18
C THR A 51 15.86 39.14 42.79
N GLY A 52 16.12 37.83 42.89
CA GLY A 52 15.17 36.84 43.42
C GLY A 52 15.29 35.48 42.73
N ASN A 53 14.31 34.59 42.94
CA ASN A 53 14.25 33.30 42.26
C ASN A 53 13.30 33.36 41.06
N GLU A 54 13.70 32.76 39.94
CA GLU A 54 12.91 32.61 38.71
C GLU A 54 12.59 31.12 38.50
N GLU A 55 11.32 30.79 38.20
CA GLU A 55 10.95 29.44 37.80
C GLU A 55 10.93 29.32 36.27
N ILE A 56 11.63 28.31 35.75
CA ILE A 56 11.64 28.01 34.32
C ILE A 56 10.98 26.65 34.11
N HIS A 57 9.95 26.61 33.28
CA HIS A 57 9.29 25.38 32.90
C HIS A 57 9.65 24.99 31.46
N ALA A 58 10.47 23.97 31.32
CA ALA A 58 10.98 23.51 30.05
C ALA A 58 10.45 22.12 29.66
N ALA A 59 10.51 21.84 28.37
CA ALA A 59 10.32 20.53 27.78
C ALA A 59 11.68 20.04 27.26
N ALA A 60 12.13 18.89 27.75
CA ALA A 60 13.34 18.21 27.29
C ALA A 60 12.96 17.08 26.33
N LYS A 61 13.54 17.10 25.14
CA LYS A 61 13.47 16.03 24.15
C LYS A 61 14.75 15.20 24.25
N THR A 62 14.60 13.89 24.43
CA THR A 62 15.71 12.93 24.63
C THR A 62 15.60 11.73 23.68
N VAL A 63 16.72 11.05 23.44
CA VAL A 63 16.79 9.88 22.56
C VAL A 63 15.88 8.77 23.10
N PRO A 64 15.05 8.12 22.25
CA PRO A 64 14.19 7.05 22.71
C PRO A 64 15.03 5.82 23.11
N PRO A 65 14.66 5.09 24.16
CA PRO A 65 15.47 3.97 24.66
C PRO A 65 15.47 2.73 23.75
N ASN A 66 14.58 2.65 22.77
CA ASN A 66 14.47 1.52 21.85
C ASN A 66 15.33 1.78 20.60
N GLU A 67 16.30 0.90 20.34
CA GLU A 67 17.25 1.03 19.22
C GLU A 67 16.57 0.92 17.83
N LEU A 68 15.55 0.06 17.69
CA LEU A 68 14.79 -0.06 16.44
C LEU A 68 14.07 1.26 16.11
N ILE A 69 13.48 1.93 17.12
CA ILE A 69 12.88 3.25 16.94
C ILE A 69 13.94 4.27 16.50
N GLN A 70 15.14 4.20 17.07
CA GLN A 70 16.23 5.11 16.70
C GLN A 70 16.67 4.94 15.24
N GLU A 71 16.70 3.70 14.76
CA GLU A 71 17.06 3.37 13.38
C GLU A 71 15.96 3.81 12.39
N VAL A 72 14.71 3.45 12.65
CA VAL A 72 13.54 3.78 11.81
C VAL A 72 13.40 5.31 11.63
N PHE A 73 13.62 6.09 12.68
CA PHE A 73 13.49 7.55 12.63
C PHE A 73 14.81 8.29 12.38
N ASN A 74 15.91 7.57 12.13
CA ASN A 74 17.25 8.13 11.98
C ASN A 74 17.56 9.19 13.06
N THR A 75 17.34 8.80 14.33
CA THR A 75 17.31 9.73 15.47
C THR A 75 18.57 10.58 15.59
N ALA A 76 19.75 10.02 15.28
CA ALA A 76 21.00 10.76 15.35
C ALA A 76 21.04 11.97 14.39
N VAL A 77 20.54 11.82 13.16
CA VAL A 77 20.49 12.91 12.18
C VAL A 77 19.42 13.92 12.55
N THR A 78 18.22 13.46 12.94
CA THR A 78 17.12 14.35 13.31
C THR A 78 17.44 15.18 14.55
N PHE A 79 18.04 14.60 15.61
CA PHE A 79 18.49 15.36 16.79
C PHE A 79 19.55 16.41 16.44
N ARG A 80 20.55 16.05 15.62
CA ARG A 80 21.63 16.98 15.23
C ARG A 80 21.06 18.18 14.47
N ASN A 81 20.16 17.93 13.53
CA ASN A 81 19.53 18.97 12.71
C ASN A 81 18.65 19.90 13.56
N GLU A 82 17.84 19.33 14.46
CA GLU A 82 16.95 20.11 15.32
C GLU A 82 17.74 20.97 16.32
N ILE A 83 18.79 20.43 16.94
CA ILE A 83 19.70 21.22 17.77
C ILE A 83 20.35 22.35 16.97
N ALA A 84 20.84 22.09 15.75
CA ALA A 84 21.43 23.12 14.91
C ALA A 84 20.42 24.22 14.54
N PHE A 85 19.16 23.85 14.29
CA PHE A 85 18.09 24.78 13.99
C PHE A 85 17.85 25.77 15.14
N TYR A 86 17.61 25.26 16.36
CA TYR A 86 17.34 26.13 17.52
C TYR A 86 18.58 26.87 18.02
N LYS A 87 19.75 26.21 18.06
CA LYS A 87 20.98 26.79 18.63
C LYS A 87 21.66 27.80 17.70
N LYS A 88 21.60 27.60 16.37
CA LYS A 88 22.35 28.41 15.40
C LYS A 88 21.45 29.16 14.42
N ILE A 89 20.51 28.47 13.77
CA ILE A 89 19.75 29.04 12.65
C ILE A 89 18.76 30.11 13.14
N VAL A 90 17.99 29.83 14.20
CA VAL A 90 17.01 30.79 14.74
C VAL A 90 17.67 32.12 15.16
N PRO A 91 18.76 32.13 15.96
CA PRO A 91 19.47 33.37 16.28
C PRO A 91 19.98 34.12 15.06
N LEU A 92 20.58 33.42 14.08
CA LEU A 92 21.08 34.04 12.85
C LEU A 92 19.96 34.70 12.04
N LEU A 93 18.79 34.07 11.95
CA LEU A 93 17.61 34.65 11.28
C LEU A 93 17.11 35.90 12.01
N GLN A 94 17.00 35.83 13.34
CA GLN A 94 16.57 36.97 14.15
C GLN A 94 17.56 38.14 14.03
N ASP A 95 18.86 37.88 14.05
CA ASP A 95 19.89 38.91 13.92
C ASP A 95 19.90 39.52 12.52
N PHE A 96 19.75 38.69 11.47
CA PHE A 96 19.57 39.17 10.10
C PHE A 96 18.35 40.09 9.99
N GLN A 97 17.22 39.72 10.58
CA GLN A 97 16.00 40.55 10.61
C GLN A 97 16.23 41.89 11.33
N LYS A 98 16.91 41.89 12.49
CA LYS A 98 17.26 43.12 13.21
C LYS A 98 18.15 44.05 12.38
N GLN A 99 19.18 43.50 11.75
CA GLN A 99 20.12 44.25 10.91
C GLN A 99 19.44 44.90 9.70
N HIS A 100 18.32 44.33 9.23
CA HIS A 100 17.53 44.85 8.11
C HIS A 100 16.29 45.63 8.56
N GLY A 101 16.24 46.08 9.83
CA GLY A 101 15.21 46.98 10.31
C GLY A 101 13.82 46.35 10.51
N VAL A 102 13.73 45.01 10.57
CA VAL A 102 12.49 44.32 10.92
C VAL A 102 12.20 44.54 12.40
N LYS A 103 11.06 45.19 12.70
CA LYS A 103 10.66 45.53 14.08
C LYS A 103 10.21 44.32 14.90
N GLU A 104 9.59 43.35 14.25
CA GLU A 104 9.11 42.10 14.86
C GLU A 104 9.86 40.92 14.21
N VAL A 105 10.91 40.46 14.89
CA VAL A 105 11.66 39.28 14.43
C VAL A 105 10.86 38.00 14.61
N ILE A 106 11.22 36.96 13.88
CA ILE A 106 10.64 35.63 14.00
C ILE A 106 10.70 35.16 15.47
N ASP A 107 9.53 34.93 16.07
CA ASP A 107 9.35 34.47 17.44
C ASP A 107 8.38 33.28 17.57
N PHE A 108 7.92 32.73 16.44
CA PHE A 108 6.95 31.62 16.39
C PHE A 108 7.53 30.25 16.83
N VAL A 109 8.78 30.21 17.27
CA VAL A 109 9.46 28.99 17.72
C VAL A 109 9.61 29.00 19.24
N PRO A 110 9.47 27.84 19.92
CA PRO A 110 9.70 27.73 21.35
C PRO A 110 11.04 28.34 21.77
N LYS A 111 11.08 29.04 22.90
CA LYS A 111 12.35 29.53 23.45
C LYS A 111 13.32 28.37 23.67
N TYR A 112 14.53 28.51 23.13
CA TYR A 112 15.62 27.55 23.34
C TYR A 112 16.34 27.84 24.65
N TYR A 113 16.46 26.84 25.52
CA TYR A 113 17.18 26.94 26.79
C TYR A 113 18.56 26.32 26.74
N GLY A 114 18.76 25.26 25.94
CA GLY A 114 20.02 24.51 25.98
C GLY A 114 19.97 23.19 25.23
N SER A 115 21.14 22.63 24.91
CA SER A 115 21.23 21.28 24.33
C SER A 115 22.62 20.67 24.40
N ARG A 116 22.69 19.34 24.27
CA ARG A 116 23.93 18.58 24.01
C ARG A 116 23.67 17.37 23.11
N LEU A 117 24.72 16.87 22.49
CA LEU A 117 24.67 15.64 21.68
C LEU A 117 25.19 14.40 22.43
N ASN A 118 26.07 14.59 23.42
CA ASN A 118 26.63 13.55 24.30
C ASN A 118 27.32 14.22 25.51
N LEU A 119 27.73 13.43 26.50
CA LEU A 119 28.48 13.93 27.67
C LEU A 119 29.97 14.16 27.42
N LYS A 120 30.55 13.46 26.44
CA LYS A 120 32.01 13.48 26.20
C LYS A 120 32.47 14.71 25.41
N GLY A 121 31.54 15.46 24.82
CA GLY A 121 31.85 16.56 23.90
C GLY A 121 32.28 16.09 22.51
N ASP A 122 32.05 14.82 22.15
CA ASP A 122 32.41 14.28 20.85
C ASP A 122 31.62 15.00 19.76
N GLU A 123 32.30 15.78 18.91
CA GLU A 123 31.63 16.59 17.90
C GLU A 123 30.82 15.72 16.93
N GLY A 124 29.54 16.07 16.75
CA GLY A 124 28.66 15.43 15.79
C GLY A 124 28.09 14.06 16.19
N LYS A 125 28.57 13.42 17.27
CA LYS A 125 28.06 12.13 17.74
C LYS A 125 26.84 12.30 18.65
N VAL A 126 25.73 11.62 18.34
CA VAL A 126 24.53 11.57 19.18
C VAL A 126 24.55 10.25 19.94
N ASP A 127 24.42 10.30 21.27
CA ASP A 127 24.24 9.13 22.11
C ASP A 127 23.02 9.27 23.03
N GLN A 128 22.85 8.32 23.96
CA GLN A 128 21.71 8.29 24.89
C GLN A 128 21.64 9.50 25.82
N ASP A 129 22.71 10.28 25.96
CA ASP A 129 22.75 11.48 26.78
C ASP A 129 22.42 12.77 25.99
N ALA A 130 22.03 12.65 24.71
CA ALA A 130 21.59 13.80 23.90
C ALA A 130 20.27 14.39 24.39
N VAL A 131 20.24 15.71 24.54
CA VAL A 131 19.09 16.45 25.08
C VAL A 131 18.92 17.77 24.33
N LEU A 132 17.69 18.11 24.01
CA LEU A 132 17.27 19.44 23.54
C LEU A 132 16.24 20.00 24.51
N LEU A 133 16.51 21.18 25.09
CA LEU A 133 15.68 21.82 26.11
C LEU A 133 15.03 23.08 25.54
N LEU A 134 13.69 23.07 25.49
CA LEU A 134 12.86 24.12 24.90
C LEU A 134 11.80 24.59 25.90
N GLU A 135 11.14 25.70 25.58
CA GLU A 135 9.93 26.16 26.27
C GLU A 135 8.84 25.10 26.32
N ASN A 136 8.24 24.91 27.50
CA ASN A 136 7.10 24.02 27.65
C ASN A 136 5.80 24.71 27.23
N LEU A 137 5.47 24.64 25.94
CA LEU A 137 4.26 25.26 25.40
C LEU A 137 2.95 24.73 26.01
N LYS A 138 2.93 23.53 26.63
CA LYS A 138 1.72 23.02 27.31
C LYS A 138 1.26 23.91 28.47
N LEU A 139 2.17 24.68 29.07
CA LEU A 139 1.84 25.64 30.14
C LEU A 139 1.30 26.97 29.61
N ALA A 140 1.59 27.30 28.35
CA ALA A 140 1.02 28.45 27.66
C ALA A 140 -0.34 28.14 27.01
N ASN A 141 -1.07 27.13 27.51
CA ASN A 141 -2.35 26.62 26.96
C ASN A 141 -2.29 26.12 25.50
N TYR A 142 -1.10 25.81 24.97
CA TYR A 142 -0.99 25.06 23.72
C TYR A 142 -1.27 23.58 24.01
N ASP A 143 -2.52 23.18 23.84
CA ASP A 143 -2.94 21.79 24.05
C ASP A 143 -2.60 20.91 22.84
N THR A 144 -1.75 19.90 23.06
CA THR A 144 -1.44 18.87 22.04
C THR A 144 -2.54 17.81 21.94
N ARG A 145 -3.48 17.77 22.89
CA ARG A 145 -4.61 16.83 22.98
C ARG A 145 -5.90 17.62 22.86
N ILE A 146 -6.35 17.88 21.65
CA ILE A 146 -7.73 18.29 21.44
C ILE A 146 -8.64 17.14 21.95
N ARG A 147 -9.10 17.21 23.21
CA ARG A 147 -10.25 16.43 23.67
C ARG A 147 -11.46 17.03 22.98
N PHE A 148 -11.95 16.36 21.94
CA PHE A 148 -13.22 16.72 21.33
C PHE A 148 -14.32 16.65 22.39
N GLY A 149 -14.90 17.80 22.74
CA GLY A 149 -16.20 17.80 23.39
C GLY A 149 -17.17 17.05 22.49
N ARG A 150 -17.99 16.16 23.05
CA ARG A 150 -19.03 15.47 22.28
C ARG A 150 -19.86 16.52 21.54
N GLY A 151 -19.74 16.56 20.21
CA GLY A 151 -20.58 17.39 19.34
C GLY A 151 -19.91 18.48 18.50
N GLN A 152 -18.60 18.76 18.63
CA GLN A 152 -17.92 19.71 17.73
C GLN A 152 -17.12 18.99 16.64
N THR A 153 -17.24 19.45 15.39
CA THR A 153 -16.51 18.89 14.24
C THR A 153 -15.27 19.70 13.90
N HIS A 154 -14.31 19.10 13.19
CA HIS A 154 -13.07 19.76 12.74
C HIS A 154 -13.26 21.07 11.95
N HIS A 155 -14.49 21.37 11.51
CA HIS A 155 -14.82 22.50 10.65
C HIS A 155 -14.81 23.87 11.34
N ASP A 156 -15.01 23.91 12.66
CA ASP A 156 -15.35 25.16 13.35
C ASP A 156 -14.12 26.00 13.75
N ARG A 157 -12.89 25.48 13.62
CA ARG A 157 -11.64 26.19 13.98
C ARG A 157 -10.79 26.64 12.81
N PHE A 158 -10.72 25.85 11.74
CA PHE A 158 -10.02 26.25 10.52
C PHE A 158 -11.11 26.74 9.59
N GLY A 159 -11.38 28.06 9.62
CA GLY A 159 -12.29 28.68 8.68
C GLY A 159 -12.05 28.11 7.28
N THR A 160 -13.12 27.96 6.50
CA THR A 160 -13.03 27.37 5.16
C THR A 160 -11.97 28.11 4.36
N VAL A 161 -10.79 27.50 4.18
CA VAL A 161 -9.79 28.01 3.25
C VAL A 161 -10.39 27.81 1.86
N PRO A 162 -10.64 28.88 1.08
CA PRO A 162 -11.18 28.74 -0.25
C PRO A 162 -10.26 27.82 -1.07
N CYS A 163 -10.82 26.85 -1.78
CA CYS A 163 -10.11 25.88 -2.63
C CYS A 163 -9.03 26.49 -3.56
N GLY A 164 -9.13 27.80 -3.87
CA GLY A 164 -8.12 28.54 -4.64
C GLY A 164 -6.77 28.68 -3.94
N GLU A 165 -6.74 28.81 -2.61
CA GLU A 165 -5.52 29.03 -1.80
C GLU A 165 -4.77 27.73 -1.46
N LEU A 166 -5.44 26.58 -1.58
CA LEU A 166 -4.83 25.24 -1.39
C LEU A 166 -4.25 24.65 -2.68
N LYS A 167 -4.38 25.32 -3.83
CA LYS A 167 -3.82 24.84 -5.11
C LYS A 167 -2.34 24.44 -5.01
N PRO A 168 -1.45 25.24 -4.41
CA PRO A 168 -0.02 24.88 -4.33
C PRO A 168 0.23 23.66 -3.44
N LEU A 169 -0.57 23.47 -2.38
CA LEU A 169 -0.45 22.32 -1.49
C LEU A 169 -1.02 21.05 -2.13
N LYS A 170 -2.16 21.18 -2.84
CA LYS A 170 -2.73 20.10 -3.65
C LYS A 170 -1.77 19.66 -4.73
N GLU A 171 -1.18 20.60 -5.47
CA GLU A 171 -0.16 20.31 -6.48
C GLU A 171 1.08 19.68 -5.85
N ARG A 172 1.55 20.14 -4.69
CA ARG A 172 2.66 19.49 -3.97
C ARG A 172 2.35 18.06 -3.51
N ILE A 173 1.15 17.80 -2.99
CA ILE A 173 0.73 16.45 -2.57
C ILE A 173 0.57 15.55 -3.80
N LEU A 174 -0.05 16.05 -4.88
CA LEU A 174 -0.18 15.31 -6.13
C LEU A 174 1.18 15.04 -6.77
N ASN A 175 2.11 16.00 -6.78
CA ASN A 175 3.47 15.80 -7.29
C ASN A 175 4.25 14.78 -6.44
N ALA A 176 4.16 14.85 -5.10
CA ALA A 176 4.80 13.86 -4.23
C ALA A 176 4.20 12.45 -4.39
N PHE A 177 2.89 12.39 -4.68
CA PHE A 177 2.19 11.15 -5.03
C PHE A 177 2.69 10.64 -6.39
N ASP A 178 2.68 11.47 -7.43
CA ASP A 178 3.15 11.15 -8.78
C ASP A 178 4.63 10.74 -8.80
N GLU A 179 5.50 11.36 -7.99
CA GLU A 179 6.90 10.96 -7.78
C GLU A 179 7.02 9.58 -7.11
N SER A 180 6.11 9.24 -6.19
CA SER A 180 6.07 7.93 -5.53
C SER A 180 5.65 6.81 -6.50
N PHE A 181 4.86 7.16 -7.53
CA PHE A 181 4.43 6.26 -8.60
C PHE A 181 5.19 6.45 -9.92
N ALA A 182 6.26 7.26 -9.92
CA ALA A 182 7.01 7.55 -11.13
C ALA A 182 7.62 6.24 -11.70
N PRO A 183 7.59 6.06 -13.03
CA PRO A 183 8.17 4.89 -13.67
C PRO A 183 9.65 4.79 -13.30
N ARG A 184 10.04 3.65 -12.72
CA ARG A 184 11.44 3.35 -12.42
C ARG A 184 11.99 2.40 -13.45
N GLU A 185 13.28 2.55 -13.74
CA GLU A 185 14.00 1.58 -14.55
C GLU A 185 13.82 0.18 -13.96
N THR A 186 13.51 -0.76 -14.83
CA THR A 186 13.29 -2.15 -14.45
C THR A 186 14.62 -2.79 -14.14
N ARG A 187 14.75 -3.38 -12.94
CA ARG A 187 15.95 -4.12 -12.54
C ARG A 187 15.88 -5.53 -13.13
N GLU A 188 16.58 -5.69 -14.25
CA GLU A 188 16.43 -6.82 -15.16
C GLU A 188 16.68 -8.20 -14.56
N THR A 189 17.52 -8.31 -13.51
CA THR A 189 17.88 -9.60 -12.89
C THR A 189 16.65 -10.41 -12.54
N PHE A 190 15.75 -9.86 -11.72
CA PHE A 190 14.52 -10.55 -11.29
C PHE A 190 13.30 -10.16 -12.14
N ALA A 191 13.45 -9.29 -13.13
CA ALA A 191 12.33 -8.72 -13.86
C ALA A 191 11.51 -9.79 -14.61
N THR A 192 10.23 -9.86 -14.27
CA THR A 192 9.30 -10.89 -14.69
C THR A 192 7.88 -10.31 -14.81
N ILE A 193 6.88 -11.16 -15.08
CA ILE A 193 5.48 -10.75 -15.01
C ILE A 193 5.07 -10.64 -13.54
N THR A 194 4.58 -9.47 -13.14
CA THR A 194 4.04 -9.21 -11.80
C THR A 194 2.55 -8.97 -11.89
N HIS A 195 1.80 -9.38 -10.88
CA HIS A 195 0.35 -9.22 -10.74
C HIS A 195 -0.02 -7.77 -10.39
N ASN A 196 0.75 -7.12 -9.51
CA ASN A 196 0.56 -5.77 -8.97
C ASN A 196 -0.75 -5.52 -8.22
N ASP A 197 -1.47 -6.58 -7.85
CA ASP A 197 -2.72 -6.49 -7.08
C ASP A 197 -2.88 -7.68 -6.12
N CYS A 198 -1.79 -8.07 -5.47
CA CYS A 198 -1.74 -9.20 -4.55
C CYS A 198 -2.30 -8.86 -3.15
N TRP A 199 -3.54 -8.41 -3.07
CA TRP A 199 -4.25 -8.21 -1.80
C TRP A 199 -5.27 -9.34 -1.54
N VAL A 200 -5.70 -9.46 -0.29
CA VAL A 200 -6.58 -10.53 0.23
C VAL A 200 -7.79 -10.88 -0.62
N ASN A 201 -8.41 -9.91 -1.30
CA ASN A 201 -9.61 -10.17 -2.12
C ASN A 201 -9.31 -10.91 -3.43
N ASN A 202 -8.06 -10.91 -3.89
CA ASN A 202 -7.65 -11.54 -5.14
C ASN A 202 -7.10 -12.96 -4.94
N PHE A 203 -7.15 -13.48 -3.71
CA PHE A 203 -6.80 -14.86 -3.38
C PHE A 203 -8.04 -15.60 -2.88
N LEU A 204 -8.42 -16.64 -3.62
CA LEU A 204 -9.55 -17.49 -3.28
C LEU A 204 -9.04 -18.83 -2.77
N LEU A 205 -9.40 -19.18 -1.54
CA LEU A 205 -8.93 -20.39 -0.87
C LEU A 205 -10.01 -21.46 -0.88
N LYS A 206 -9.61 -22.69 -1.16
CA LYS A 206 -10.40 -23.88 -0.85
C LYS A 206 -9.95 -24.42 0.50
N LEU A 207 -10.91 -24.62 1.39
CA LEU A 207 -10.67 -25.12 2.74
C LEU A 207 -11.15 -26.57 2.87
N GLU A 208 -10.33 -27.42 3.49
CA GLU A 208 -10.72 -28.76 3.92
C GLU A 208 -10.44 -28.89 5.42
N ASN A 209 -11.48 -29.23 6.21
CA ASN A 209 -11.41 -29.25 7.68
C ASN A 209 -10.88 -27.94 8.29
N GLY A 210 -11.24 -26.80 7.69
CA GLY A 210 -10.81 -25.48 8.15
C GLY A 210 -9.39 -25.08 7.75
N LYS A 211 -8.66 -25.92 7.01
CA LYS A 211 -7.29 -25.62 6.55
C LYS A 211 -7.25 -25.32 5.05
N PRO A 212 -6.43 -24.35 4.60
CA PRO A 212 -6.27 -24.07 3.19
C PRO A 212 -5.53 -25.20 2.48
N VAL A 213 -6.15 -25.74 1.43
CA VAL A 213 -5.57 -26.83 0.61
C VAL A 213 -5.26 -26.42 -0.81
N LYS A 214 -5.91 -25.35 -1.30
CA LYS A 214 -5.66 -24.80 -2.64
C LYS A 214 -5.98 -23.32 -2.69
N ASN A 215 -5.16 -22.58 -3.43
CA ASN A 215 -5.33 -21.17 -3.70
C ASN A 215 -5.58 -20.95 -5.20
N ILE A 216 -6.39 -19.95 -5.53
CA ILE A 216 -6.59 -19.44 -6.88
C ILE A 216 -6.39 -17.93 -6.83
N ILE A 217 -5.45 -17.45 -7.64
CA ILE A 217 -5.20 -16.02 -7.84
C ILE A 217 -6.11 -15.52 -8.97
N VAL A 218 -6.77 -14.38 -8.77
CA VAL A 218 -7.68 -13.77 -9.74
C VAL A 218 -7.36 -12.29 -9.96
N ASP A 219 -7.98 -11.69 -10.98
CA ASP A 219 -7.86 -10.27 -11.33
C ASP A 219 -6.48 -9.82 -11.84
N TYR A 220 -6.07 -10.41 -12.97
CA TYR A 220 -4.79 -10.12 -13.65
C TYR A 220 -4.78 -8.80 -14.45
N GLN A 221 -5.69 -7.87 -14.14
CA GLN A 221 -5.90 -6.64 -14.92
C GLN A 221 -4.75 -5.62 -14.80
N LEU A 222 -3.97 -5.71 -13.71
CA LEU A 222 -2.81 -4.86 -13.43
C LEU A 222 -1.46 -5.54 -13.72
N CYS A 223 -1.48 -6.68 -14.44
CA CYS A 223 -0.24 -7.36 -14.81
C CYS A 223 0.71 -6.40 -15.55
N SER A 224 1.96 -6.38 -15.11
CA SER A 224 3.01 -5.58 -15.74
C SER A 224 4.34 -6.31 -15.71
N TYR A 225 5.35 -5.71 -16.33
CA TYR A 225 6.71 -6.22 -16.32
C TYR A 225 7.52 -5.46 -15.27
N GLY A 226 8.09 -6.20 -14.31
CA GLY A 226 8.79 -5.56 -13.20
C GLY A 226 9.32 -6.54 -12.17
N SER A 227 9.62 -6.01 -11.00
CA SER A 227 10.22 -6.79 -9.91
C SER A 227 9.17 -7.62 -9.17
N PRO A 228 9.37 -8.94 -8.97
CA PRO A 228 8.46 -9.78 -8.22
C PRO A 228 8.35 -9.35 -6.74
N ALA A 229 9.35 -8.61 -6.24
CA ALA A 229 9.31 -8.05 -4.90
C ALA A 229 8.12 -7.10 -4.65
N ARG A 230 7.55 -6.50 -5.71
CA ARG A 230 6.32 -5.69 -5.57
C ARG A 230 5.16 -6.51 -5.02
N ASP A 231 4.92 -7.67 -5.62
CA ASP A 231 3.84 -8.57 -5.24
C ASP A 231 4.10 -9.18 -3.86
N ILE A 232 5.35 -9.58 -3.58
CA ILE A 232 5.76 -10.12 -2.27
C ILE A 232 5.49 -9.10 -1.17
N VAL A 233 6.02 -7.87 -1.30
CA VAL A 233 5.88 -6.84 -0.27
C VAL A 233 4.42 -6.44 -0.13
N PHE A 234 3.70 -6.23 -1.24
CA PHE A 234 2.30 -5.84 -1.16
C PHE A 234 1.45 -6.91 -0.49
N PHE A 235 1.62 -8.19 -0.84
CA PHE A 235 0.93 -9.30 -0.21
C PHE A 235 1.21 -9.37 1.29
N LEU A 236 2.49 -9.43 1.67
CA LEU A 236 2.89 -9.60 3.06
C LEU A 236 2.33 -8.48 3.93
N TYR A 237 2.54 -7.21 3.55
CA TYR A 237 2.18 -6.08 4.42
C TYR A 237 0.72 -5.64 4.33
N SER A 238 -0.04 -6.05 3.30
CA SER A 238 -1.47 -5.70 3.19
C SER A 238 -2.40 -6.80 3.70
N SER A 239 -1.97 -8.07 3.66
CA SER A 239 -2.88 -9.21 3.72
C SER A 239 -2.48 -10.33 4.66
N VAL A 240 -1.24 -10.38 5.16
CA VAL A 240 -0.82 -11.41 6.15
C VAL A 240 -1.03 -10.89 7.57
N GLN A 241 -1.44 -11.78 8.48
CA GLN A 241 -1.64 -11.43 9.89
C GLN A 241 -0.35 -10.91 10.53
N ASN A 242 -0.48 -9.92 11.42
CA ASN A 242 0.66 -9.20 12.00
C ASN A 242 1.55 -10.09 12.89
N ASP A 243 0.96 -11.03 13.62
CA ASP A 243 1.68 -12.03 14.42
C ASP A 243 2.47 -12.99 13.53
N VAL A 244 1.86 -13.46 12.43
CA VAL A 244 2.55 -14.26 11.40
C VAL A 244 3.72 -13.50 10.80
N LEU A 245 3.56 -12.23 10.41
CA LEU A 245 4.67 -11.42 9.90
C LEU A 245 5.78 -11.26 10.94
N LYS A 246 5.42 -10.98 12.19
CA LYS A 246 6.40 -10.78 13.27
C LYS A 246 7.23 -12.02 13.54
N GLU A 247 6.63 -13.20 13.47
CA GLU A 247 7.27 -14.47 13.83
C GLU A 247 7.88 -15.21 12.64
N HIS A 248 7.33 -15.03 11.43
CA HIS A 248 7.62 -15.87 10.26
C HIS A 248 7.95 -15.11 8.98
N TYR A 249 8.20 -13.80 9.02
CA TYR A 249 8.59 -13.04 7.82
C TYR A 249 9.79 -13.68 7.10
N ASP A 250 10.88 -13.95 7.81
CA ASP A 250 12.08 -14.55 7.23
C ASP A 250 11.82 -15.95 6.66
N ASP A 251 10.97 -16.73 7.32
CA ASP A 251 10.58 -18.07 6.87
C ASP A 251 9.79 -18.01 5.56
N LEU A 252 8.87 -17.06 5.43
CA LEU A 252 8.08 -16.85 4.21
C LEU A 252 8.96 -16.38 3.05
N ILE A 253 9.92 -15.47 3.28
CA ILE A 253 10.85 -15.02 2.23
C ILE A 253 11.80 -16.16 1.82
N LYS A 254 12.29 -16.97 2.76
CA LYS A 254 13.09 -18.16 2.45
C LYS A 254 12.29 -19.20 1.68
N LEU A 255 11.05 -19.45 2.05
CA LEU A 255 10.16 -20.35 1.33
C LEU A 255 9.95 -19.87 -0.11
N TYR A 256 9.62 -18.59 -0.29
CA TYR A 256 9.49 -17.96 -1.61
C TYR A 256 10.74 -18.24 -2.46
N TYR A 257 11.92 -17.95 -1.91
CA TYR A 257 13.20 -18.12 -2.60
C TYR A 257 13.46 -19.57 -3.01
N GLN A 258 13.24 -20.52 -2.08
CA GLN A 258 13.45 -21.94 -2.32
C GLN A 258 12.56 -22.46 -3.46
N ILE A 259 11.27 -22.10 -3.46
CA ILE A 259 10.34 -22.49 -4.53
C ILE A 259 10.72 -21.81 -5.85
N PHE A 260 11.08 -20.52 -5.81
CA PHE A 260 11.50 -19.77 -6.99
C PHE A 260 12.71 -20.43 -7.67
N ILE A 261 13.76 -20.74 -6.89
CA ILE A 261 14.97 -21.40 -7.41
C ILE A 261 14.67 -22.81 -7.89
N SER A 262 13.94 -23.61 -7.11
CA SER A 262 13.54 -24.97 -7.50
C SER A 262 12.79 -24.96 -8.84
N THR A 263 11.89 -23.99 -9.04
CA THR A 263 11.12 -23.85 -10.29
C THR A 263 12.06 -23.52 -11.46
N LEU A 264 13.02 -22.59 -11.27
CA LEU A 264 14.01 -22.27 -12.31
C LEU A 264 14.89 -23.48 -12.67
N GLU A 265 15.32 -24.28 -11.68
CA GLU A 265 16.12 -25.49 -11.89
C GLU A 265 15.35 -26.58 -12.62
N GLN A 266 14.07 -26.78 -12.27
CA GLN A 266 13.17 -27.70 -12.97
C GLN A 266 13.05 -27.32 -14.45
N LEU A 267 12.93 -26.02 -14.73
CA LEU A 267 12.88 -25.45 -16.09
C LEU A 267 14.28 -25.31 -16.76
N LYS A 268 15.32 -25.87 -16.13
CA LYS A 268 16.70 -25.95 -16.63
C LYS A 268 17.35 -24.59 -16.85
N CYS A 269 16.99 -23.56 -16.06
CA CYS A 269 17.63 -22.25 -16.08
C CYS A 269 18.90 -22.22 -15.22
N VAL A 270 19.84 -21.33 -15.56
CA VAL A 270 21.02 -21.05 -14.74
C VAL A 270 20.59 -20.21 -13.55
N THR A 271 20.85 -20.68 -12.34
CA THR A 271 20.37 -20.04 -11.10
C THR A 271 21.40 -19.17 -10.38
N ALA A 272 22.68 -19.22 -10.78
CA ALA A 272 23.76 -18.47 -10.14
C ALA A 272 23.51 -16.96 -9.92
N PRO A 273 22.83 -16.22 -10.84
CA PRO A 273 22.52 -14.80 -10.63
C PRO A 273 21.44 -14.52 -9.57
N PHE A 274 20.67 -15.53 -9.17
CA PHE A 274 19.51 -15.39 -8.29
C PHE A 274 19.88 -15.82 -6.87
N THR A 275 20.75 -15.08 -6.21
CA THR A 275 21.11 -15.36 -4.81
C THR A 275 20.01 -14.86 -3.86
N PHE A 276 19.93 -15.43 -2.66
CA PHE A 276 19.01 -14.97 -1.63
C PHE A 276 19.28 -13.50 -1.26
N GLU A 277 20.56 -13.12 -1.10
CA GLU A 277 20.99 -11.75 -0.84
C GLU A 277 20.52 -10.77 -1.94
N ALA A 278 20.59 -11.18 -3.21
CA ALA A 278 20.11 -10.37 -4.32
C ALA A 278 18.59 -10.18 -4.28
N LEU A 279 17.83 -11.21 -3.88
CA LEU A 279 16.38 -11.11 -3.67
C LEU A 279 16.06 -10.18 -2.48
N GLU A 280 16.75 -10.31 -1.35
CA GLU A 280 16.55 -9.43 -0.19
C GLU A 280 16.81 -7.96 -0.53
N LYS A 281 17.88 -7.69 -1.29
CA LYS A 281 18.16 -6.35 -1.80
C LYS A 281 17.03 -5.83 -2.69
N GLU A 282 16.46 -6.70 -3.52
CA GLU A 282 15.35 -6.37 -4.40
C GLU A 282 14.06 -6.07 -3.62
N ILE A 283 13.76 -6.87 -2.59
CA ILE A 283 12.66 -6.65 -1.64
C ILE A 283 12.81 -5.32 -0.93
N ASN A 284 13.99 -5.03 -0.37
CA ASN A 284 14.26 -3.77 0.32
C ASN A 284 14.09 -2.55 -0.59
N ASN A 285 14.50 -2.65 -1.85
CA ASN A 285 14.32 -1.59 -2.84
C ASN A 285 12.84 -1.35 -3.15
N GLU A 286 12.08 -2.40 -3.49
CA GLU A 286 10.65 -2.23 -3.80
C GLU A 286 9.84 -1.82 -2.57
N ALA A 287 10.17 -2.32 -1.38
CA ALA A 287 9.53 -1.90 -0.13
C ALA A 287 9.72 -0.40 0.11
N ARG A 288 10.97 0.07 0.09
CA ARG A 288 11.31 1.47 0.37
C ARG A 288 10.70 2.42 -0.64
N TYR A 289 10.81 2.08 -1.91
CA TYR A 289 10.59 3.07 -2.96
C TYR A 289 9.23 2.91 -3.64
N SER A 290 8.68 1.70 -3.79
CA SER A 290 7.42 1.47 -4.52
C SER A 290 6.25 1.17 -3.58
N GLN A 291 6.43 0.21 -2.67
CA GLN A 291 5.31 -0.40 -1.96
C GLN A 291 4.96 0.31 -0.65
N PHE A 292 5.87 1.04 0.01
CA PHE A 292 5.54 1.74 1.26
C PHE A 292 4.36 2.70 1.10
N GLY A 293 4.40 3.58 0.09
CA GLY A 293 3.31 4.51 -0.21
C GLY A 293 2.04 3.79 -0.64
N HIS A 294 2.17 2.76 -1.48
CA HIS A 294 1.06 1.96 -1.98
C HIS A 294 0.33 1.20 -0.85
N VAL A 295 1.05 0.47 0.00
CA VAL A 295 0.51 -0.24 1.16
C VAL A 295 -0.19 0.75 2.09
N THR A 296 0.45 1.87 2.42
CA THR A 296 -0.14 2.91 3.29
C THR A 296 -1.45 3.45 2.72
N PHE A 297 -1.50 3.68 1.41
CA PHE A 297 -2.72 4.09 0.71
C PHE A 297 -3.82 3.00 0.77
N MET A 298 -3.44 1.73 0.58
CA MET A 298 -4.36 0.60 0.56
C MET A 298 -4.90 0.20 1.93
N LEU A 299 -4.29 0.64 3.05
CA LEU A 299 -4.88 0.46 4.38
C LEU A 299 -6.29 1.07 4.48
N TYR A 300 -6.55 2.20 3.82
CA TYR A 300 -7.87 2.83 3.85
C TYR A 300 -8.97 1.95 3.22
N PRO A 301 -8.88 1.50 1.95
CA PRO A 301 -9.89 0.63 1.37
C PRO A 301 -9.97 -0.75 2.04
N VAL A 302 -8.85 -1.33 2.50
CA VAL A 302 -8.82 -2.64 3.19
C VAL A 302 -9.59 -2.60 4.51
N PHE A 303 -9.30 -1.61 5.37
CA PHE A 303 -9.91 -1.50 6.70
C PHE A 303 -11.17 -0.66 6.75
N ARG A 304 -11.69 -0.22 5.59
CA ARG A 304 -12.99 0.44 5.53
C ARG A 304 -14.08 -0.57 5.92
N PRO A 305 -14.93 -0.28 6.93
CA PRO A 305 -16.08 -1.11 7.24
C PRO A 305 -16.95 -1.27 6.00
N GLN A 306 -17.36 -2.50 5.70
CA GLN A 306 -18.37 -2.78 4.68
C GLN A 306 -19.72 -2.27 5.23
N ALA A 307 -19.95 -0.97 5.15
CA ALA A 307 -21.28 -0.43 5.36
C ALA A 307 -22.14 -0.88 4.18
N ASP A 308 -23.35 -1.37 4.45
CA ASP A 308 -24.37 -1.54 3.42
C ASP A 308 -24.56 -0.19 2.74
N ILE A 309 -24.09 -0.08 1.50
CA ILE A 309 -24.33 1.09 0.66
C ILE A 309 -25.60 0.74 -0.13
N PRO A 310 -26.77 1.33 0.17
CA PRO A 310 -27.96 1.17 -0.67
C PRO A 310 -27.61 1.38 -2.16
N ASP A 311 -28.22 0.61 -3.06
CA ASP A 311 -28.00 0.64 -4.53
C ASP A 311 -28.03 2.06 -5.17
N ASN A 312 -28.64 3.00 -4.46
CA ASN A 312 -28.91 4.39 -4.82
C ASN A 312 -28.07 5.41 -4.03
N THR A 313 -27.04 4.97 -3.31
CA THR A 313 -26.18 5.87 -2.54
C THR A 313 -25.07 6.44 -3.41
N GLU A 314 -24.90 7.76 -3.36
CA GLU A 314 -23.76 8.44 -3.99
C GLU A 314 -22.45 7.96 -3.34
N ILE A 315 -21.70 7.10 -4.05
CA ILE A 315 -20.39 6.64 -3.59
C ILE A 315 -19.39 7.77 -3.79
N ASN A 316 -19.07 8.47 -2.70
CA ASN A 316 -18.01 9.46 -2.67
C ASN A 316 -16.69 8.75 -2.32
N MET A 317 -15.83 8.51 -3.31
CA MET A 317 -14.52 7.84 -3.10
C MET A 317 -13.61 8.59 -2.12
N PHE A 318 -13.90 9.86 -1.83
CA PHE A 318 -13.18 10.71 -0.91
C PHE A 318 -14.08 11.21 0.25
N ASN A 319 -14.62 10.26 1.02
CA ASN A 319 -15.16 10.34 2.39
C ASN A 319 -16.27 11.36 2.75
N HIS A 320 -17.14 10.96 3.69
CA HIS A 320 -18.36 11.64 4.17
C HIS A 320 -18.16 12.89 5.06
N LYS A 321 -17.01 13.58 4.97
CA LYS A 321 -16.71 14.79 5.79
C LYS A 321 -16.20 15.99 4.98
N ILE A 322 -16.59 16.09 3.71
CA ILE A 322 -16.27 17.26 2.88
C ILE A 322 -17.47 18.24 2.90
N PRO A 323 -17.27 19.55 3.18
CA PRO A 323 -18.33 20.56 3.17
C PRO A 323 -18.94 20.75 1.77
N ASP A 324 -20.22 21.11 1.70
CA ASP A 324 -21.06 21.14 0.48
C ASP A 324 -20.46 21.95 -0.69
N ALA A 325 -19.68 22.99 -0.41
CA ALA A 325 -19.03 23.80 -1.45
C ALA A 325 -17.92 23.06 -2.21
N HIS A 326 -17.25 22.08 -1.58
CA HIS A 326 -16.22 21.24 -2.22
C HIS A 326 -16.78 19.95 -2.81
N LYS A 327 -17.97 19.52 -2.36
CA LYS A 327 -18.72 18.43 -2.99
C LYS A 327 -18.86 18.69 -4.49
N ARG A 328 -19.29 19.89 -4.91
CA ARG A 328 -19.50 20.21 -6.34
C ARG A 328 -18.27 20.11 -7.26
N LYS A 329 -17.04 20.14 -6.74
CA LYS A 329 -15.79 20.05 -7.54
C LYS A 329 -15.24 18.63 -7.67
N PHE A 330 -15.67 17.71 -6.80
CA PHE A 330 -15.26 16.30 -6.79
C PHE A 330 -16.45 15.32 -6.81
N THR A 331 -17.69 15.83 -6.88
CA THR A 331 -18.90 15.02 -6.96
C THR A 331 -19.04 14.50 -8.37
N VAL A 332 -18.64 13.25 -8.55
CA VAL A 332 -19.07 12.42 -9.67
C VAL A 332 -20.48 11.96 -9.31
N LYS A 333 -21.48 12.44 -10.05
CA LYS A 333 -22.86 11.96 -9.93
C LYS A 333 -22.92 10.54 -10.50
N LEU A 334 -22.79 9.53 -9.64
CA LEU A 334 -23.04 8.14 -10.02
C LEU A 334 -24.53 7.85 -9.91
N ARG A 335 -25.25 8.07 -11.01
CA ARG A 335 -26.55 7.42 -11.21
C ARG A 335 -26.25 6.02 -11.76
N ILE A 336 -26.32 5.00 -10.91
CA ILE A 336 -26.48 3.63 -11.42
C ILE A 336 -27.87 3.62 -12.02
N ALA A 337 -27.96 3.85 -13.33
CA ALA A 337 -29.22 3.73 -14.03
C ALA A 337 -29.72 2.30 -13.81
N ASN A 338 -30.94 2.15 -13.30
CA ASN A 338 -31.68 0.90 -13.39
C ASN A 338 -31.72 0.53 -14.87
N MET A 339 -30.90 -0.44 -15.27
CA MET A 339 -30.80 -0.89 -16.66
C MET A 339 -31.37 -2.29 -16.77
N SER A 340 -32.35 -2.38 -17.66
CA SER A 340 -33.06 -3.56 -18.10
C SER A 340 -32.13 -4.62 -18.70
N ALA A 341 -32.27 -5.86 -18.22
CA ALA A 341 -31.76 -7.12 -18.76
C ALA A 341 -30.24 -7.20 -19.00
N GLU A 342 -29.55 -7.78 -18.03
CA GLU A 342 -28.15 -8.22 -18.02
C GLU A 342 -27.88 -9.30 -19.09
N GLN A 343 -27.88 -8.92 -20.38
CA GLN A 343 -27.68 -9.83 -21.49
C GLN A 343 -26.27 -9.73 -22.07
N ILE A 344 -25.59 -10.86 -22.20
CA ILE A 344 -24.35 -10.98 -22.96
C ILE A 344 -24.72 -11.37 -24.39
N LYS A 345 -24.62 -10.44 -25.34
CA LYS A 345 -24.92 -10.72 -26.76
C LYS A 345 -24.02 -11.84 -27.31
N ASN A 346 -24.55 -12.68 -28.18
CA ASN A 346 -23.82 -13.75 -28.89
C ASN A 346 -22.96 -14.63 -27.97
N ILE A 347 -23.50 -14.99 -26.79
CA ILE A 347 -22.79 -15.79 -25.78
C ILE A 347 -22.40 -17.18 -26.30
N GLU A 348 -23.18 -17.73 -27.21
CA GLU A 348 -22.96 -19.00 -27.88
C GLU A 348 -21.63 -19.04 -28.65
N ASN A 349 -21.08 -17.88 -29.02
CA ASN A 349 -19.81 -17.75 -29.74
C ASN A 349 -18.61 -17.51 -28.83
N LEU A 350 -18.81 -17.29 -27.52
CA LEU A 350 -17.72 -16.97 -26.59
C LEU A 350 -16.91 -18.20 -26.19
N ILE A 351 -17.59 -19.34 -26.00
CA ILE A 351 -16.95 -20.57 -25.54
C ILE A 351 -16.67 -21.46 -26.75
N PRO A 352 -15.40 -21.79 -27.05
CA PRO A 352 -15.06 -22.73 -28.11
C PRO A 352 -15.44 -24.16 -27.67
N LEU A 353 -16.68 -24.55 -27.94
CA LEU A 353 -17.18 -25.89 -27.63
C LEU A 353 -16.56 -26.94 -28.57
N GLY A 354 -16.23 -28.11 -28.01
CA GLY A 354 -15.70 -29.23 -28.78
C GLY A 354 -16.70 -29.80 -29.80
N LYS A 355 -16.20 -30.58 -30.76
CA LYS A 355 -17.03 -31.18 -31.83
C LYS A 355 -18.22 -31.96 -31.24
N GLY A 356 -19.43 -31.68 -31.73
CA GLY A 356 -20.67 -32.33 -31.28
C GLY A 356 -21.28 -31.75 -29.99
N LYS A 357 -20.64 -30.74 -29.38
CA LYS A 357 -21.22 -29.99 -28.25
C LYS A 357 -21.94 -28.74 -28.75
N LYS A 358 -23.09 -28.41 -28.13
CA LYS A 358 -23.87 -27.21 -28.46
C LYS A 358 -24.44 -26.58 -27.20
N MET A 359 -24.26 -25.27 -27.05
CA MET A 359 -24.95 -24.49 -26.03
C MET A 359 -26.46 -24.47 -26.35
N VAL A 360 -27.29 -24.90 -25.40
CA VAL A 360 -28.75 -25.01 -25.60
C VAL A 360 -29.57 -24.11 -24.70
N ASN A 361 -29.02 -23.71 -23.55
CA ASN A 361 -29.67 -22.78 -22.62
C ASN A 361 -28.62 -22.05 -21.78
N TRP A 362 -28.94 -20.85 -21.29
CA TRP A 362 -28.11 -20.13 -20.34
C TRP A 362 -28.95 -19.20 -19.45
N LYS A 363 -28.47 -18.97 -18.24
CA LYS A 363 -29.05 -18.05 -17.27
C LYS A 363 -27.98 -17.07 -16.82
N ILE A 364 -28.29 -15.78 -16.94
CA ILE A 364 -27.41 -14.69 -16.50
C ILE A 364 -28.09 -13.98 -15.35
N LYS A 365 -27.33 -13.71 -14.29
CA LYS A 365 -27.76 -12.87 -13.17
C LYS A 365 -26.58 -12.09 -12.64
N ARG A 366 -26.82 -10.95 -12.02
CA ARG A 366 -25.79 -10.28 -11.22
C ARG A 366 -25.15 -11.19 -10.19
N PHE A 367 -23.81 -11.14 -10.13
CA PHE A 367 -23.04 -11.93 -9.17
C PHE A 367 -22.81 -11.19 -7.85
N THR A 368 -22.58 -9.88 -7.91
CA THR A 368 -22.31 -9.03 -6.74
C THR A 368 -23.38 -7.96 -6.56
N ALA A 369 -23.51 -7.41 -5.34
CA ALA A 369 -24.37 -6.25 -5.10
C ALA A 369 -23.84 -5.00 -5.84
N SER A 370 -24.67 -3.95 -6.02
CA SER A 370 -24.19 -2.71 -6.64
C SER A 370 -23.07 -2.10 -5.80
N GLY A 371 -21.97 -1.73 -6.44
CA GLY A 371 -20.88 -1.01 -5.77
C GLY A 371 -19.80 -1.88 -5.12
N GLU A 372 -19.94 -3.21 -5.14
CA GLU A 372 -18.92 -4.13 -4.61
C GLU A 372 -17.73 -4.36 -5.57
N ASN A 373 -17.86 -3.94 -6.83
CA ASN A 373 -16.79 -4.06 -7.85
C ASN A 373 -16.58 -2.72 -8.55
N TYR A 374 -15.57 -1.97 -8.08
CA TYR A 374 -15.33 -0.59 -8.53
C TYR A 374 -14.93 -0.47 -10.01
N GLY A 375 -14.41 -1.56 -10.62
CA GLY A 375 -13.86 -1.55 -11.98
C GLY A 375 -14.57 -2.40 -13.04
N SER A 376 -15.60 -3.19 -12.70
CA SER A 376 -16.27 -4.10 -13.66
C SER A 376 -17.69 -4.48 -13.25
N LEU A 377 -18.53 -4.84 -14.24
CA LEU A 377 -19.81 -5.51 -14.01
C LEU A 377 -19.57 -7.01 -13.89
N MET A 378 -19.93 -7.61 -12.75
CA MET A 378 -19.77 -9.04 -12.50
C MET A 378 -21.12 -9.76 -12.60
N LEU A 379 -21.21 -10.74 -13.52
CA LEU A 379 -22.41 -11.54 -13.77
C LEU A 379 -22.11 -13.02 -13.57
N SER A 380 -23.00 -13.73 -12.90
CA SER A 380 -23.05 -15.19 -12.91
C SER A 380 -23.69 -15.68 -14.20
N VAL A 381 -23.11 -16.71 -14.80
CA VAL A 381 -23.54 -17.28 -16.08
C VAL A 381 -23.57 -18.79 -15.95
N ASP A 382 -24.77 -19.37 -15.86
CA ASP A 382 -24.99 -20.81 -15.85
C ASP A 382 -25.39 -21.26 -17.26
N ILE A 383 -24.64 -22.19 -17.85
CA ILE A 383 -24.80 -22.60 -19.24
C ILE A 383 -25.05 -24.11 -19.31
N VAL A 384 -26.07 -24.51 -20.06
CA VAL A 384 -26.34 -25.92 -20.37
C VAL A 384 -25.80 -26.23 -21.76
N VAL A 385 -24.89 -27.21 -21.83
CA VAL A 385 -24.28 -27.69 -23.06
C VAL A 385 -24.77 -29.11 -23.34
N LYS A 386 -25.41 -29.30 -24.50
CA LYS A 386 -25.74 -30.63 -25.01
C LYS A 386 -24.49 -31.27 -25.58
N THR A 387 -24.20 -32.51 -25.17
CA THR A 387 -23.09 -33.33 -25.67
C THR A 387 -23.64 -34.52 -26.46
N PRO A 388 -22.80 -35.26 -27.22
CA PRO A 388 -23.25 -36.47 -27.91
C PRO A 388 -23.83 -37.54 -26.98
N THR A 389 -23.41 -37.56 -25.71
CA THR A 389 -23.77 -38.58 -24.72
C THR A 389 -24.73 -38.08 -23.64
N GLY A 390 -25.16 -36.81 -23.68
CA GLY A 390 -26.04 -36.24 -22.66
C GLY A 390 -25.99 -34.71 -22.61
N SER A 391 -25.87 -34.16 -21.41
CA SER A 391 -25.71 -32.73 -21.14
C SER A 391 -24.70 -32.49 -20.03
N GLU A 392 -24.00 -31.37 -20.09
CA GLU A 392 -23.11 -30.87 -19.04
C GLU A 392 -23.44 -29.41 -18.73
N GLU A 393 -23.12 -28.97 -17.51
CA GLU A 393 -23.31 -27.59 -17.07
C GLU A 393 -21.95 -26.88 -16.94
N ILE A 394 -21.93 -25.61 -17.33
CA ILE A 394 -20.79 -24.72 -17.16
C ILE A 394 -21.25 -23.56 -16.26
N HIS A 395 -20.65 -23.45 -15.08
CA HIS A 395 -20.86 -22.32 -14.17
C HIS A 395 -19.70 -21.34 -14.32
N ALA A 396 -20.01 -20.15 -14.82
CA ALA A 396 -19.02 -19.13 -15.13
C ALA A 396 -19.35 -17.79 -14.46
N ILE A 397 -18.31 -16.97 -14.28
CA ILE A 397 -18.41 -15.56 -13.97
C ILE A 397 -18.01 -14.77 -15.21
N ALA A 398 -18.88 -13.88 -15.64
CA ALA A 398 -18.60 -12.88 -16.65
C ALA A 398 -18.17 -11.58 -16.00
N LYS A 399 -16.92 -11.17 -16.24
CA LYS A 399 -16.45 -9.81 -16.02
C LYS A 399 -16.75 -9.03 -17.30
N ALA A 400 -17.51 -7.94 -17.21
CA ALA A 400 -17.87 -7.09 -18.34
C ALA A 400 -17.46 -5.63 -18.05
N ILE A 401 -17.14 -4.88 -19.11
CA ILE A 401 -16.71 -3.49 -18.95
C ILE A 401 -17.85 -2.65 -18.35
N PRO A 402 -17.58 -1.74 -17.40
CA PRO A 402 -18.62 -0.84 -16.86
C PRO A 402 -19.22 0.04 -17.96
N HIS A 403 -20.53 0.25 -17.99
CA HIS A 403 -21.15 1.15 -18.97
C HIS A 403 -20.79 2.64 -18.78
N SER A 404 -20.41 3.03 -17.57
CA SER A 404 -20.04 4.40 -17.25
C SER A 404 -18.68 4.76 -17.83
N GLU A 405 -18.65 5.63 -18.85
CA GLU A 405 -17.41 6.18 -19.42
C GLU A 405 -16.50 6.82 -18.35
N PHE A 406 -17.10 7.41 -17.31
CA PHE A 406 -16.35 7.97 -16.20
C PHE A 406 -15.55 6.90 -15.45
N ILE A 407 -16.21 5.79 -15.08
CA ILE A 407 -15.56 4.66 -14.39
C ILE A 407 -14.51 4.03 -15.31
N GLN A 408 -14.80 3.92 -16.60
CA GLN A 408 -13.82 3.43 -17.58
C GLN A 408 -12.56 4.31 -17.62
N LYS A 409 -12.70 5.63 -17.60
CA LYS A 409 -11.55 6.56 -17.56
C LYS A 409 -10.80 6.47 -16.23
N LEU A 410 -11.51 6.41 -15.11
CA LEU A 410 -10.90 6.37 -13.77
C LEU A 410 -10.03 5.12 -13.56
N PHE A 411 -10.48 3.97 -14.06
CA PHE A 411 -9.77 2.69 -13.91
C PHE A 411 -9.00 2.25 -15.16
N ASN A 412 -8.88 3.13 -16.16
CA ASN A 412 -8.30 2.81 -17.47
C ASN A 412 -8.85 1.48 -18.04
N ALA A 413 -10.16 1.25 -17.90
CA ALA A 413 -10.81 -0.03 -18.12
C ALA A 413 -10.50 -0.68 -19.48
N PRO A 414 -10.42 0.06 -20.61
CA PRO A 414 -10.03 -0.54 -21.88
C PRO A 414 -8.66 -1.22 -21.86
N VAL A 415 -7.67 -0.65 -21.16
CA VAL A 415 -6.32 -1.21 -21.08
C VAL A 415 -6.29 -2.39 -20.12
N THR A 416 -6.81 -2.21 -18.90
CA THR A 416 -6.78 -3.24 -17.85
C THR A 416 -7.58 -4.49 -18.26
N PHE A 417 -8.73 -4.30 -18.91
CA PHE A 417 -9.56 -5.40 -19.41
C PHE A 417 -8.92 -6.15 -20.59
N ARG A 418 -8.25 -5.42 -21.51
CA ARG A 418 -7.46 -6.03 -22.59
C ARG A 418 -6.31 -6.85 -22.03
N ASN A 419 -5.61 -6.33 -21.03
CA ASN A 419 -4.48 -7.01 -20.39
C ASN A 419 -4.94 -8.31 -19.71
N GLU A 420 -6.01 -8.27 -18.93
CA GLU A 420 -6.56 -9.45 -18.27
C GLU A 420 -7.03 -10.52 -19.28
N ILE A 421 -7.80 -10.13 -20.31
CA ILE A 421 -8.19 -11.05 -21.38
C ILE A 421 -6.97 -11.67 -22.04
N THR A 422 -5.92 -10.88 -22.30
CA THR A 422 -4.71 -11.37 -22.95
C THR A 422 -3.93 -12.33 -22.07
N PHE A 423 -3.88 -12.07 -20.76
CA PHE A 423 -3.27 -12.98 -19.80
C PHE A 423 -3.89 -14.37 -19.89
N TYR A 424 -5.21 -14.47 -19.72
CA TYR A 424 -5.93 -15.75 -19.76
C TYR A 424 -5.94 -16.40 -21.14
N LYS A 425 -6.16 -15.62 -22.21
CA LYS A 425 -6.34 -16.15 -23.57
C LYS A 425 -5.03 -16.54 -24.24
N LYS A 426 -3.92 -15.86 -23.92
CA LYS A 426 -2.63 -16.02 -24.62
C LYS A 426 -1.47 -16.36 -23.69
N ILE A 427 -1.20 -15.53 -22.67
CA ILE A 427 0.03 -15.61 -21.88
C ILE A 427 0.05 -16.90 -21.04
N LEU A 428 -0.98 -17.14 -20.24
CA LEU A 428 -1.07 -18.31 -19.38
C LEU A 428 -0.97 -19.64 -20.17
N PRO A 429 -1.74 -19.87 -21.26
CA PRO A 429 -1.57 -21.06 -22.10
C PRO A 429 -0.17 -21.22 -22.69
N MET A 430 0.50 -20.11 -23.00
CA MET A 430 1.88 -20.10 -23.51
C MET A 430 2.88 -20.55 -22.44
N LEU A 431 2.75 -20.03 -21.21
CA LEU A 431 3.57 -20.43 -20.06
C LEU A 431 3.34 -21.89 -19.69
N GLN A 432 2.08 -22.34 -19.59
CA GLN A 432 1.75 -23.75 -19.32
C GLN A 432 2.29 -24.68 -20.41
N ARG A 433 2.24 -24.28 -21.69
CA ARG A 433 2.85 -25.07 -22.78
C ARG A 433 4.36 -25.13 -22.64
N PHE A 434 5.00 -24.02 -22.27
CA PHE A 434 6.43 -23.97 -22.03
C PHE A 434 6.85 -24.91 -20.88
N GLN A 435 6.13 -24.91 -19.75
CA GLN A 435 6.38 -25.83 -18.64
C GLN A 435 6.28 -27.31 -19.10
N ARG A 436 5.20 -27.69 -19.79
CA ARG A 436 5.04 -29.06 -20.33
C ARG A 436 6.17 -29.47 -21.26
N GLN A 437 6.67 -28.55 -22.10
CA GLN A 437 7.78 -28.82 -23.02
C GLN A 437 9.11 -29.08 -22.30
N HIS A 438 9.28 -28.59 -21.07
CA HIS A 438 10.51 -28.75 -20.29
C HIS A 438 10.40 -29.89 -19.25
N GLY A 439 9.41 -30.78 -19.41
CA GLY A 439 9.25 -31.97 -18.58
C GLY A 439 8.64 -31.68 -17.20
N ASP A 440 8.08 -30.49 -17.01
CA ASP A 440 7.40 -30.13 -15.78
C ASP A 440 6.05 -30.87 -15.68
N LYS A 441 5.85 -31.60 -14.58
CA LYS A 441 4.62 -32.37 -14.35
C LYS A 441 3.51 -31.50 -13.80
N GLU A 442 3.87 -30.41 -13.11
CA GLU A 442 2.95 -29.48 -12.47
C GLU A 442 3.06 -28.14 -13.17
N VAL A 443 2.05 -27.82 -13.98
CA VAL A 443 1.96 -26.49 -14.61
C VAL A 443 1.21 -25.55 -13.67
N ILE A 444 1.39 -24.23 -13.86
CA ILE A 444 0.58 -23.21 -13.18
C ILE A 444 -0.91 -23.59 -13.27
N ASP A 445 -1.51 -23.88 -12.13
CA ASP A 445 -2.90 -24.29 -11.98
C ASP A 445 -3.66 -23.54 -10.87
N PHE A 446 -2.98 -22.59 -10.21
CA PHE A 446 -3.54 -21.66 -9.21
C PHE A 446 -4.26 -20.45 -9.86
N VAL A 447 -4.94 -20.69 -10.99
CA VAL A 447 -5.59 -19.66 -11.82
C VAL A 447 -6.98 -20.13 -12.24
N ALA A 448 -7.95 -19.21 -12.29
CA ALA A 448 -9.31 -19.56 -12.68
C ALA A 448 -9.34 -20.12 -14.11
N LYS A 449 -10.14 -21.17 -14.35
CA LYS A 449 -10.28 -21.73 -15.70
C LYS A 449 -10.93 -20.72 -16.63
N TYR A 450 -10.25 -20.44 -17.76
CA TYR A 450 -10.75 -19.59 -18.82
C TYR A 450 -11.74 -20.33 -19.72
N TYR A 451 -12.94 -19.77 -19.91
CA TYR A 451 -13.94 -20.32 -20.83
C TYR A 451 -13.99 -19.59 -22.17
N GLY A 452 -13.77 -18.28 -22.19
CA GLY A 452 -13.92 -17.50 -23.40
C GLY A 452 -13.87 -16.00 -23.16
N SER A 453 -13.64 -15.22 -24.20
CA SER A 453 -13.67 -13.76 -24.12
C SER A 453 -13.73 -13.10 -25.49
N ARG A 454 -14.14 -11.83 -25.49
CA ARG A 454 -14.04 -10.91 -26.63
C ARG A 454 -13.76 -9.49 -26.14
N LEU A 455 -13.15 -8.69 -27.00
CA LEU A 455 -12.95 -7.25 -26.77
C LEU A 455 -14.07 -6.40 -27.36
N ASN A 456 -14.76 -6.90 -28.38
CA ASN A 456 -15.85 -6.23 -29.08
C ASN A 456 -16.63 -7.24 -29.96
N LEU A 457 -17.77 -6.82 -30.52
CA LEU A 457 -18.55 -7.64 -31.47
C LEU A 457 -18.00 -7.65 -32.90
N LYS A 458 -17.18 -6.66 -33.27
CA LYS A 458 -16.69 -6.47 -34.65
C LYS A 458 -15.42 -7.28 -34.96
N GLY A 459 -14.85 -7.97 -33.97
CA GLY A 459 -13.63 -8.77 -34.12
C GLY A 459 -12.33 -7.95 -34.17
N ASP A 460 -12.34 -6.68 -33.77
CA ASP A 460 -11.12 -5.87 -33.68
C ASP A 460 -10.22 -6.42 -32.57
N ALA A 461 -8.96 -6.69 -32.88
CA ALA A 461 -8.02 -7.34 -31.97
C ALA A 461 -7.51 -6.43 -30.84
N TYR A 462 -7.71 -5.12 -30.93
CA TYR A 462 -7.12 -4.13 -30.02
C TYR A 462 -8.14 -3.18 -29.37
N LYS A 463 -9.33 -3.05 -29.96
CA LYS A 463 -10.38 -2.14 -29.45
C LYS A 463 -11.27 -2.83 -28.42
N VAL A 464 -11.37 -2.24 -27.23
CA VAL A 464 -12.37 -2.63 -26.22
C VAL A 464 -13.62 -1.76 -26.39
N ASP A 465 -14.79 -2.38 -26.50
CA ASP A 465 -16.08 -1.68 -26.52
C ASP A 465 -17.02 -2.18 -25.42
N GLN A 466 -18.26 -1.68 -25.40
CA GLN A 466 -19.28 -2.00 -24.39
C GLN A 466 -19.72 -3.47 -24.37
N ASP A 467 -19.39 -4.24 -25.41
CA ASP A 467 -19.68 -5.66 -25.47
C ASP A 467 -18.47 -6.52 -25.05
N ALA A 468 -17.38 -5.92 -24.57
CA ALA A 468 -16.22 -6.65 -24.04
C ALA A 468 -16.60 -7.49 -22.82
N VAL A 469 -16.19 -8.76 -22.82
CA VAL A 469 -16.50 -9.72 -21.77
C VAL A 469 -15.42 -10.79 -21.64
N LEU A 470 -15.13 -11.17 -20.40
CA LEU A 470 -14.25 -12.28 -20.01
C LEU A 470 -15.06 -13.28 -19.19
N LEU A 471 -15.11 -14.55 -19.64
CA LEU A 471 -15.76 -15.65 -18.94
C LEU A 471 -14.71 -16.54 -18.26
N LEU A 472 -14.79 -16.60 -16.94
CA LEU A 472 -13.95 -17.44 -16.07
C LEU A 472 -14.81 -18.43 -15.29
N GLU A 473 -14.18 -19.44 -14.71
CA GLU A 473 -14.83 -20.37 -13.78
C GLU A 473 -15.46 -19.67 -12.58
N ASN A 474 -16.68 -20.09 -12.24
CA ASN A 474 -17.30 -19.69 -10.99
C ASN A 474 -16.74 -20.52 -9.83
N LEU A 475 -15.68 -19.99 -9.22
CA LEU A 475 -14.96 -20.62 -8.12
C LEU A 475 -15.83 -20.85 -6.86
N THR A 476 -16.93 -20.11 -6.68
CA THR A 476 -17.86 -20.34 -5.56
C THR A 476 -18.56 -21.70 -5.65
N VAL A 477 -18.83 -22.19 -6.87
CA VAL A 477 -19.42 -23.52 -7.09
C VAL A 477 -18.41 -24.63 -6.78
N ALA A 478 -17.11 -24.32 -6.87
CA ALA A 478 -16.02 -25.23 -6.51
C ALA A 478 -15.58 -25.09 -5.03
N ASN A 479 -16.40 -24.43 -4.20
CA ASN A 479 -16.16 -24.20 -2.76
C ASN A 479 -14.90 -23.40 -2.44
N TYR A 480 -14.49 -22.50 -3.33
CA TYR A 480 -13.50 -21.49 -2.98
C TYR A 480 -14.17 -20.26 -2.35
N THR A 481 -13.48 -19.65 -1.41
CA THR A 481 -13.95 -18.46 -0.71
C THR A 481 -12.83 -17.44 -0.53
N THR A 482 -13.18 -16.16 -0.46
CA THR A 482 -12.26 -15.10 -0.04
C THR A 482 -12.29 -14.98 1.47
N LEU A 483 -11.16 -14.69 2.09
CA LEU A 483 -11.14 -14.40 3.53
C LEU A 483 -11.68 -13.00 3.83
N ASP A 484 -12.06 -12.79 5.09
CA ASP A 484 -12.34 -11.46 5.62
C ASP A 484 -11.06 -10.61 5.55
N ARG A 485 -11.13 -9.54 4.74
CA ARG A 485 -10.00 -8.64 4.49
C ARG A 485 -9.47 -7.93 5.73
N THR A 486 -10.25 -7.87 6.80
CA THR A 486 -9.82 -7.24 8.07
C THR A 486 -9.04 -8.20 8.97
N GLN A 487 -9.14 -9.51 8.71
CA GLN A 487 -8.42 -10.53 9.47
C GLN A 487 -7.10 -10.90 8.82
N GLY A 488 -7.05 -11.00 7.49
CA GLY A 488 -5.85 -11.42 6.76
C GLY A 488 -5.54 -12.92 6.88
N PHE A 489 -4.48 -13.35 6.20
CA PHE A 489 -4.05 -14.75 6.10
C PHE A 489 -3.22 -15.19 7.31
N ASP A 490 -3.55 -16.36 7.83
CA ASP A 490 -2.71 -17.10 8.78
C ASP A 490 -1.46 -17.68 8.09
N LEU A 491 -0.60 -18.35 8.87
CA LEU A 491 0.65 -18.90 8.35
C LEU A 491 0.45 -19.98 7.27
N ASP A 492 -0.55 -20.86 7.44
CA ASP A 492 -0.78 -21.96 6.49
C ASP A 492 -1.26 -21.40 5.13
N ALA A 493 -2.18 -20.43 5.15
CA ALA A 493 -2.62 -19.73 3.95
C ALA A 493 -1.50 -18.90 3.32
N ALA A 494 -0.71 -18.19 4.14
CA ALA A 494 0.40 -17.37 3.65
C ALA A 494 1.47 -18.22 2.94
N LYS A 495 1.81 -19.40 3.47
CA LYS A 495 2.75 -20.33 2.83
C LYS A 495 2.23 -20.85 1.49
N LEU A 496 0.95 -21.18 1.41
CA LEU A 496 0.32 -21.64 0.18
C LEU A 496 0.37 -20.55 -0.90
N ILE A 497 -0.03 -19.31 -0.56
CA ILE A 497 -0.03 -18.19 -1.50
C ILE A 497 1.38 -17.80 -1.93
N ILE A 498 2.36 -17.78 -1.00
CA ILE A 498 3.76 -17.50 -1.33
C ILE A 498 4.35 -18.53 -2.28
N THR A 499 3.97 -19.81 -2.10
CA THR A 499 4.39 -20.90 -3.01
C THR A 499 3.89 -20.64 -4.43
N ASP A 500 2.61 -20.30 -4.58
CA ASP A 500 2.01 -19.99 -5.89
C ASP A 500 2.61 -18.73 -6.51
N LEU A 501 2.83 -17.67 -5.72
CA LEU A 501 3.50 -16.46 -6.18
C LEU A 501 4.94 -16.73 -6.62
N ALA A 502 5.70 -17.56 -5.91
CA ALA A 502 7.05 -17.92 -6.31
C ALA A 502 7.07 -18.60 -7.70
N GLN A 503 6.15 -19.55 -7.93
CA GLN A 503 6.00 -20.20 -9.24
C GLN A 503 5.53 -19.21 -10.31
N PHE A 504 4.55 -18.36 -9.99
CA PHE A 504 4.02 -17.33 -10.89
C PHE A 504 5.11 -16.39 -11.40
N HIS A 505 6.09 -16.05 -10.56
CA HIS A 505 7.22 -15.19 -10.94
C HIS A 505 8.33 -15.95 -11.68
N ALA A 506 8.65 -17.17 -11.24
CA ALA A 506 9.76 -17.96 -11.78
C ALA A 506 9.49 -18.47 -13.21
N VAL A 507 8.28 -18.93 -13.51
CA VAL A 507 7.92 -19.49 -14.82
C VAL A 507 8.07 -18.49 -15.98
N PRO A 508 7.48 -17.28 -15.93
CA PRO A 508 7.67 -16.28 -16.98
C PRO A 508 9.11 -15.77 -17.07
N LEU A 509 9.84 -15.70 -15.94
CA LEU A 509 11.27 -15.38 -15.96
C LEU A 509 12.06 -16.46 -16.70
N ALA A 510 11.81 -17.73 -16.40
CA ALA A 510 12.41 -18.85 -17.14
C ALA A 510 12.08 -18.79 -18.63
N PHE A 511 10.82 -18.47 -18.98
CA PHE A 511 10.42 -18.28 -20.37
C PHE A 511 11.21 -17.16 -21.04
N LYS A 512 11.35 -16.00 -20.38
CA LYS A 512 12.16 -14.87 -20.85
C LYS A 512 13.62 -15.27 -21.07
N LEU A 513 14.24 -15.98 -20.12
CA LEU A 513 15.63 -16.41 -20.23
C LEU A 513 15.85 -17.42 -21.36
N LYS A 514 14.89 -18.31 -21.60
CA LYS A 514 14.99 -19.38 -22.62
C LYS A 514 14.54 -18.94 -24.01
N LYS A 515 13.58 -18.03 -24.10
CA LYS A 515 12.94 -17.58 -25.34
C LYS A 515 12.77 -16.06 -25.37
N PRO A 516 13.86 -15.28 -25.24
CA PRO A 516 13.79 -13.82 -25.07
C PRO A 516 13.06 -13.11 -26.21
N GLU A 517 13.33 -13.51 -27.46
CA GLU A 517 12.67 -12.92 -28.64
C GLU A 517 11.15 -13.15 -28.66
N ILE A 518 10.70 -14.31 -28.19
CA ILE A 518 9.27 -14.64 -28.12
C ILE A 518 8.63 -13.89 -26.96
N PHE A 519 9.30 -13.78 -25.82
CA PHE A 519 8.82 -12.98 -24.69
C PHE A 519 8.64 -11.51 -25.10
N GLU A 520 9.64 -10.94 -25.78
CA GLU A 520 9.60 -9.57 -26.26
C GLU A 520 8.50 -9.33 -27.30
N ARG A 521 8.27 -10.28 -28.22
CA ARG A 521 7.26 -10.13 -29.28
C ARG A 521 5.82 -10.42 -28.80
N GLU A 522 5.63 -11.45 -27.98
CA GLU A 522 4.30 -12.00 -27.68
C GLU A 522 3.76 -11.60 -26.30
N ILE A 523 4.63 -11.18 -25.36
CA ILE A 523 4.25 -10.88 -23.97
C ILE A 523 4.44 -9.39 -23.66
N MET A 524 5.62 -8.84 -23.93
CA MET A 524 5.95 -7.44 -23.56
C MET A 524 5.00 -6.36 -24.09
N PRO A 525 4.39 -6.46 -25.29
CA PRO A 525 3.43 -5.46 -25.77
C PRO A 525 2.18 -5.29 -24.87
N TYR A 526 1.93 -6.27 -23.98
CA TYR A 526 0.80 -6.26 -23.05
C TYR A 526 1.19 -5.86 -21.63
N LEU A 527 2.49 -5.79 -21.33
CA LEU A 527 3.01 -5.49 -19.99
C LEU A 527 3.63 -4.11 -19.86
N ARG A 528 3.85 -3.41 -20.98
CA ARG A 528 4.21 -1.99 -21.03
C ARG A 528 2.93 -1.17 -20.86
N LEU A 529 2.67 -0.72 -19.64
CA LEU A 529 1.55 0.20 -19.32
C LEU A 529 1.82 1.60 -19.83
#